data_AF-A0A2D6X4W8-F1
#
_entry.id   AF-A0A2D6X4W8-F1
#
_cell.length_a   1.000
_cell.length_b   1.000
_cell.length_c   1.000
_cell.angle_alpha   90.00
_cell.angle_beta   90.00
_cell.angle_gamma   90.00
#
_symmetry.space_group_name_H-M   'P 1'
#
loop_
_entity.id
_entity.type
_entity.pdbx_description
1 polymer ?
#
loop_
_entity_poly.entity_id
_entity_poly.type
_entity_poly.pdbx_seq_one_letter_code
_entity_poly.pdbx_strand_id
1 'polypeptide(L)'
;MSYQNVQVPKFFVDTITWLTSLGVDSGIGGDREGKMSFNGVQQWGIDGTNIFSNPSKKNIITFSQLPQDIGTSSEFHVYTNSQLVNFIFLLGTNYTLNEFDSSLYAYQNTSGYPSWGGVTIGSDPGVTSSFNQEIATAFANTYQGWSLIEFPEISPFSIVLSIYIKEFMPDLQLNAIVVGKSYTMENAANLSLSMSREYGGIKETTSYNGSTFTNQMNSSVPKWGELGAWELGTPNTIAYQKLAKSGRRVWSLSFSFMDQKNLWGSNQHLGTSEWGSQDATIYGDDLDNDGNFKYNILTENSFFASVWNKTLGPTLKFVFFPDKDNLNPDQPAICRFRDDLKATRSSPSTWDISVTIEEVW
;
A
#
# COMPACT_ATOMS: atom_id res chain seq x y z
N MET A 1 -4.32 20.60 -11.91
CA MET A 1 -3.55 19.35 -12.06
C MET A 1 -2.10 19.77 -12.07
N SER A 2 -1.34 19.36 -11.05
CA SER A 2 0.12 19.44 -11.15
C SER A 2 0.55 18.61 -12.37
N TYR A 3 1.65 19.01 -13.01
CA TYR A 3 2.20 18.25 -14.13
C TYR A 3 2.43 16.81 -13.65
N GLN A 4 1.73 15.83 -14.23
CA GLN A 4 1.89 14.40 -13.92
C GLN A 4 3.17 13.89 -14.58
N ASN A 5 4.30 14.43 -14.15
CA ASN A 5 5.62 13.97 -14.53
C ASN A 5 5.96 12.82 -13.61
N VAL A 6 6.09 11.63 -14.18
CA VAL A 6 6.62 10.48 -13.45
C VAL A 6 8.11 10.75 -13.25
N GLN A 7 8.49 11.02 -12.01
CA GLN A 7 9.89 11.21 -11.64
C GLN A 7 10.46 9.85 -11.22
N VAL A 8 10.92 9.74 -9.98
CA VAL A 8 11.34 8.49 -9.36
C VAL A 8 10.11 7.84 -8.74
N PRO A 9 9.53 6.80 -9.35
CA PRO A 9 8.32 6.23 -8.83
C PRO A 9 8.58 5.32 -7.64
N LYS A 10 7.54 5.16 -6.83
CA LYS A 10 7.52 4.32 -5.64
C LYS A 10 6.30 3.41 -5.67
N PHE A 11 6.53 2.16 -5.31
CA PHE A 11 5.55 1.08 -5.27
C PHE A 11 5.33 0.68 -3.83
N PHE A 12 4.08 0.52 -3.41
CA PHE A 12 3.71 0.01 -2.10
C PHE A 12 2.92 -1.29 -2.31
N VAL A 13 3.57 -2.41 -2.02
CA VAL A 13 3.06 -3.74 -2.33
C VAL A 13 2.51 -4.37 -1.07
N ASP A 14 1.27 -4.88 -1.16
CA ASP A 14 0.58 -5.52 -0.06
C ASP A 14 1.11 -6.93 0.18
N THR A 15 2.05 -7.05 1.11
CA THR A 15 2.70 -8.33 1.43
C THR A 15 1.72 -9.31 2.06
N ILE A 16 0.71 -8.82 2.79
CA ILE A 16 -0.25 -9.68 3.47
C ILE A 16 -1.14 -10.38 2.46
N THR A 17 -1.72 -9.62 1.54
CA THR A 17 -2.54 -10.15 0.44
C THR A 17 -1.76 -11.15 -0.39
N TRP A 18 -0.49 -10.86 -0.65
CA TRP A 18 0.41 -11.79 -1.32
C TRP A 18 0.58 -13.11 -0.55
N LEU A 19 0.93 -13.06 0.74
CA LEU A 19 1.08 -14.27 1.57
C LEU A 19 -0.23 -15.07 1.62
N THR A 20 -1.36 -14.41 1.85
CA THR A 20 -2.67 -15.05 1.88
C THR A 20 -3.04 -15.68 0.53
N SER A 21 -2.72 -15.03 -0.59
CA SER A 21 -2.97 -15.59 -1.93
C SER A 21 -2.14 -16.85 -2.23
N LEU A 22 -1.01 -17.01 -1.54
CA LEU A 22 -0.17 -18.21 -1.59
C LEU A 22 -0.59 -19.29 -0.57
N GLY A 23 -1.64 -19.05 0.22
CA GLY A 23 -2.07 -19.94 1.30
C GLY A 23 -1.13 -19.94 2.51
N VAL A 24 -0.23 -18.95 2.61
CA VAL A 24 0.65 -18.76 3.76
C VAL A 24 -0.11 -17.94 4.80
N ASP A 25 -0.18 -18.44 6.02
CA ASP A 25 -0.69 -17.65 7.14
C ASP A 25 0.26 -16.47 7.37
N SER A 26 -0.26 -15.26 7.16
CA SER A 26 0.49 -14.03 7.33
C SER A 26 0.87 -13.75 8.79
N GLY A 27 0.36 -14.52 9.75
CA GLY A 27 0.55 -14.25 11.17
C GLY A 27 -0.16 -12.98 11.64
N ILE A 28 -1.02 -12.38 10.79
CA ILE A 28 -1.97 -11.35 11.22
C ILE A 28 -3.08 -12.04 12.00
N GLY A 29 -2.79 -12.24 13.27
CA GLY A 29 -3.69 -12.76 14.27
C GLY A 29 -3.49 -11.95 15.54
N GLY A 30 -4.56 -11.31 16.03
CA GLY A 30 -4.57 -10.90 17.42
C GLY A 30 -4.49 -12.15 18.29
N ASP A 31 -3.76 -12.04 19.41
CA ASP A 31 -3.45 -13.10 20.38
C ASP A 31 -3.21 -14.53 19.80
N ARG A 32 -3.01 -15.53 20.66
CA ARG A 32 -2.61 -16.89 20.21
C ARG A 32 -3.72 -17.63 19.43
N GLU A 33 -4.86 -16.99 19.19
CA GLU A 33 -6.03 -17.58 18.53
C GLU A 33 -6.42 -16.92 17.20
N GLY A 34 -5.65 -15.94 16.71
CA GLY A 34 -5.99 -15.27 15.44
C GLY A 34 -7.18 -14.31 15.55
N LYS A 35 -7.53 -13.87 16.77
CA LYS A 35 -8.69 -13.06 17.07
C LYS A 35 -8.26 -11.64 17.44
N MET A 36 -8.83 -10.64 16.77
CA MET A 36 -8.82 -9.30 17.32
C MET A 36 -9.64 -9.29 18.61
N SER A 37 -8.96 -9.25 19.75
CA SER A 37 -9.59 -9.15 21.06
C SER A 37 -9.98 -7.70 21.31
N PHE A 38 -11.27 -7.40 21.17
CA PHE A 38 -11.86 -6.20 21.74
C PHE A 38 -12.26 -6.53 23.18
N ASN A 39 -11.68 -5.82 24.15
CA ASN A 39 -12.07 -5.97 25.55
C ASN A 39 -13.59 -5.71 25.70
N GLY A 40 -14.38 -6.77 25.88
CA GLY A 40 -15.81 -6.69 26.20
C GLY A 40 -16.80 -6.90 25.05
N VAL A 41 -16.37 -7.16 23.81
CA VAL A 41 -17.28 -7.45 22.68
C VAL A 41 -16.88 -8.76 21.99
N GLN A 42 -17.76 -9.76 22.03
CA GLN A 42 -17.59 -11.01 21.29
C GLN A 42 -17.50 -10.71 19.78
N GLN A 43 -16.33 -10.99 19.23
CA GLN A 43 -16.14 -11.59 17.91
C GLN A 43 -16.70 -10.79 16.72
N TRP A 44 -15.92 -9.81 16.27
CA TRP A 44 -16.04 -9.31 14.90
C TRP A 44 -15.00 -10.04 14.06
N GLY A 45 -15.46 -11.04 13.30
CA GLY A 45 -14.65 -11.73 12.33
C GLY A 45 -14.19 -10.73 11.30
N ILE A 46 -12.95 -10.26 11.43
CA ILE A 46 -12.24 -9.71 10.30
C ILE A 46 -12.07 -10.88 9.33
N ASP A 47 -12.82 -10.85 8.22
CA ASP A 47 -12.55 -11.74 7.09
C ASP A 47 -11.10 -11.47 6.64
N GLY A 48 -10.16 -12.29 7.13
CA GLY A 48 -8.71 -12.18 6.88
C GLY A 48 -8.32 -12.30 5.40
N THR A 49 -9.29 -12.38 4.50
CA THR A 49 -9.11 -12.51 3.05
C THR A 49 -9.39 -11.22 2.28
N ASN A 50 -9.94 -10.16 2.89
CA ASN A 50 -10.49 -9.00 2.13
C ASN A 50 -10.33 -7.62 2.79
N ILE A 51 -9.41 -7.45 3.74
CA ILE A 51 -9.11 -6.15 4.38
C ILE A 51 -8.38 -5.20 3.41
N PHE A 52 -7.79 -5.76 2.36
CA PHE A 52 -6.76 -5.13 1.57
C PHE A 52 -7.28 -4.82 0.16
N SER A 53 -7.54 -3.53 -0.14
CA SER A 53 -7.91 -3.02 -1.47
C SER A 53 -9.31 -3.36 -2.03
N ASN A 54 -10.31 -3.56 -1.15
CA ASN A 54 -11.70 -3.71 -1.60
C ASN A 54 -12.54 -2.42 -1.44
N PRO A 55 -12.71 -1.60 -2.50
CA PRO A 55 -13.57 -0.41 -2.46
C PRO A 55 -15.03 -0.71 -2.09
N SER A 56 -15.50 -1.95 -2.28
CA SER A 56 -16.92 -2.28 -2.12
C SER A 56 -17.34 -2.60 -0.68
N LYS A 57 -16.39 -2.86 0.24
CA LYS A 57 -16.72 -3.08 1.65
C LYS A 57 -16.72 -1.74 2.38
N LYS A 58 -17.90 -1.27 2.79
CA LYS A 58 -18.06 -0.06 3.60
C LYS A 58 -17.72 -0.40 5.06
N ASN A 59 -16.74 0.30 5.64
CA ASN A 59 -16.33 0.24 7.05
C ASN A 59 -15.91 -1.16 7.56
N ILE A 60 -14.60 -1.39 7.66
CA ILE A 60 -14.05 -2.61 8.30
C ILE A 60 -14.32 -2.61 9.81
N ILE A 61 -14.42 -1.41 10.40
CA ILE A 61 -14.72 -1.23 11.82
C ILE A 61 -15.98 -0.37 11.92
N THR A 62 -17.05 -0.93 12.50
CA THR A 62 -18.26 -0.17 12.87
C THR A 62 -18.46 -0.33 14.38
N PHE A 63 -18.38 0.75 15.12
CA PHE A 63 -18.63 0.73 16.56
C PHE A 63 -20.14 0.76 16.81
N SER A 64 -20.79 -0.40 16.90
CA SER A 64 -22.20 -0.47 17.28
C SER A 64 -22.34 -0.35 18.81
N GLN A 65 -22.56 0.87 19.29
CA GLN A 65 -22.97 1.20 20.67
C GLN A 65 -22.09 0.61 21.78
N LEU A 66 -21.08 1.36 22.23
CA LEU A 66 -20.44 1.08 23.52
C LEU A 66 -21.17 1.85 24.64
N PRO A 67 -21.32 1.26 25.84
CA PRO A 67 -21.77 1.97 27.04
C PRO A 67 -20.87 3.18 27.31
N GLN A 68 -21.51 4.27 27.72
CA GLN A 68 -21.09 5.66 27.60
C GLN A 68 -19.75 6.10 28.24
N ASP A 69 -18.94 5.23 28.88
CA ASP A 69 -17.82 5.66 29.74
C ASP A 69 -16.62 4.70 29.83
N ILE A 70 -16.30 3.93 28.78
CA ILE A 70 -15.10 3.07 28.80
C ILE A 70 -14.17 3.49 27.67
N GLY A 71 -13.03 4.08 28.04
CA GLY A 71 -11.88 4.21 27.15
C GLY A 71 -11.49 2.81 26.67
N THR A 72 -11.87 2.47 25.45
CA THR A 72 -11.61 1.16 24.86
C THR A 72 -10.40 1.30 23.96
N SER A 73 -9.28 0.69 24.38
CA SER A 73 -8.16 0.47 23.46
C SER A 73 -8.50 -0.72 22.58
N SER A 74 -8.55 -0.50 21.26
CA SER A 74 -8.49 -1.57 20.28
C SER A 74 -7.06 -1.67 19.76
N GLU A 75 -6.40 -2.78 20.04
CA GLU A 75 -5.05 -3.01 19.54
C GLU A 75 -5.11 -3.92 18.31
N PHE A 76 -4.51 -3.46 17.21
CA PHE A 76 -4.33 -4.27 16.01
C PHE A 76 -2.85 -4.65 15.89
N HIS A 77 -2.54 -5.89 16.29
CA HIS A 77 -1.17 -6.38 16.25
C HIS A 77 -0.87 -6.95 14.86
N VAL A 78 0.16 -6.42 14.21
CA VAL A 78 0.64 -6.91 12.92
C VAL A 78 2.03 -7.53 13.10
N TYR A 79 2.07 -8.75 13.65
CA TYR A 79 3.32 -9.46 13.84
C TYR A 79 3.91 -9.85 12.48
N THR A 80 4.86 -9.06 12.03
CA THR A 80 5.55 -9.31 10.77
C THR A 80 7.05 -9.20 10.98
N ASN A 81 7.80 -9.97 10.19
CA ASN A 81 9.24 -9.76 10.07
C ASN A 81 9.44 -8.42 9.35
N SER A 82 10.20 -7.50 9.94
CA SER A 82 10.50 -6.18 9.35
C SER A 82 11.09 -6.25 7.94
N GLN A 83 11.69 -7.38 7.55
CA GLN A 83 12.19 -7.59 6.19
C GLN A 83 11.08 -7.68 5.12
N LEU A 84 9.83 -7.94 5.55
CA LEU A 84 8.66 -8.11 4.69
C LEU A 84 7.70 -6.92 4.74
N VAL A 85 7.85 -6.07 5.75
CA VAL A 85 6.95 -4.93 5.99
C VAL A 85 7.76 -3.71 6.41
N ASN A 86 7.60 -2.62 5.67
CA ASN A 86 8.18 -1.32 5.98
C ASN A 86 7.16 -0.17 5.84
N PHE A 87 5.89 -0.46 5.58
CA PHE A 87 4.84 0.57 5.59
C PHE A 87 3.49 0.05 6.10
N ILE A 88 2.68 0.99 6.58
CA ILE A 88 1.24 0.84 6.84
C ILE A 88 0.51 1.99 6.15
N PHE A 89 -0.47 1.65 5.34
CA PHE A 89 -1.38 2.57 4.69
C PHE A 89 -2.76 2.45 5.32
N LEU A 90 -3.37 3.57 5.67
CA LEU A 90 -4.77 3.64 6.09
C LEU A 90 -5.55 4.38 5.01
N LEU A 91 -6.64 3.78 4.54
CA LEU A 91 -7.41 4.27 3.40
C LEU A 91 -8.88 4.45 3.76
N GLY A 92 -9.48 5.49 3.19
CA GLY A 92 -10.87 5.87 3.39
C GLY A 92 -11.18 6.07 4.87
N THR A 93 -10.37 6.90 5.54
CA THR A 93 -10.55 7.17 6.96
C THR A 93 -11.27 8.49 7.21
N ASN A 94 -11.78 8.68 8.41
CA ASN A 94 -12.22 10.00 8.87
C ASN A 94 -11.67 10.35 10.26
N TYR A 95 -10.55 9.75 10.64
CA TYR A 95 -9.75 10.29 11.73
C TYR A 95 -9.48 11.76 11.45
N THR A 96 -9.61 12.65 12.40
CA THR A 96 -8.87 13.92 12.38
C THR A 96 -8.09 13.95 13.68
N LEU A 97 -6.77 13.82 13.61
CA LEU A 97 -5.89 13.77 14.79
C LEU A 97 -6.03 14.99 15.72
N ASN A 98 -6.66 16.08 15.25
CA ASN A 98 -6.79 17.34 15.98
C ASN A 98 -8.13 17.53 16.71
N GLU A 99 -9.21 16.83 16.30
CA GLU A 99 -10.54 16.99 16.93
C GLU A 99 -10.90 15.83 17.86
N PHE A 100 -10.11 14.75 17.81
CA PHE A 100 -10.37 13.54 18.54
C PHE A 100 -9.14 13.15 19.34
N ASP A 101 -9.35 12.67 20.56
CA ASP A 101 -8.29 12.10 21.37
C ASP A 101 -8.04 10.63 20.96
N SER A 102 -7.89 10.43 19.65
CA SER A 102 -7.55 9.16 19.02
C SER A 102 -6.09 9.18 18.61
N SER A 103 -5.33 8.19 19.08
CA SER A 103 -3.91 8.09 18.78
C SER A 103 -3.64 6.83 17.96
N LEU A 104 -2.89 7.01 16.88
CA LEU A 104 -2.34 5.91 16.10
C LEU A 104 -0.90 5.68 16.57
N TYR A 105 -0.66 4.54 17.19
CA TYR A 105 0.68 4.14 17.60
C TYR A 105 1.19 3.10 16.63
N ALA A 106 2.29 3.41 15.98
CA ALA A 106 3.12 2.42 15.33
C ALA A 106 4.46 2.40 16.04
N TYR A 107 4.79 1.29 16.68
CA TYR A 107 6.06 1.14 17.38
C TYR A 107 6.70 -0.20 17.07
N GLN A 108 8.00 -0.21 17.28
CA GLN A 108 8.85 -1.35 17.10
C GLN A 108 9.13 -2.03 18.44
N ASN A 109 8.85 -3.33 18.54
CA ASN A 109 9.13 -4.07 19.77
C ASN A 109 10.57 -4.61 19.76
N THR A 110 11.47 -4.00 20.54
CA THR A 110 12.90 -4.34 20.52
C THR A 110 13.31 -5.40 21.55
N SER A 111 12.62 -5.52 22.70
CA SER A 111 12.63 -6.67 23.63
C SER A 111 11.98 -6.27 24.96
N GLY A 112 10.93 -6.99 25.37
CA GLY A 112 10.19 -6.73 26.61
C GLY A 112 8.93 -5.90 26.38
N TYR A 113 7.91 -6.15 27.19
CA TYR A 113 6.59 -5.49 27.14
C TYR A 113 6.68 -4.01 26.73
N PRO A 114 5.77 -3.52 25.87
CA PRO A 114 5.78 -2.12 25.47
C PRO A 114 5.79 -1.27 26.72
N SER A 115 6.89 -0.55 26.96
CA SER A 115 6.82 0.58 27.87
C SER A 115 5.84 1.55 27.20
N TRP A 116 4.79 1.92 27.91
CA TRP A 116 3.75 2.84 27.43
C TRP A 116 4.29 4.29 27.31
N GLY A 117 5.50 4.44 26.76
CA GLY A 117 6.00 5.69 26.20
C GLY A 117 5.47 5.78 24.78
N GLY A 118 4.30 6.40 24.62
CA GLY A 118 3.70 6.59 23.31
C GLY A 118 4.69 7.25 22.37
N VAL A 119 4.99 6.59 21.26
CA VAL A 119 5.50 7.28 20.07
C VAL A 119 4.31 8.08 19.55
N THR A 120 4.20 9.31 20.04
CA THR A 120 3.54 10.37 19.29
C THR A 120 4.27 10.42 17.95
N ILE A 121 3.53 10.33 16.85
CA ILE A 121 4.08 10.43 15.51
C ILE A 121 4.95 11.70 15.46
N GLY A 122 6.28 11.52 15.48
CA GLY A 122 7.26 12.62 15.59
C GLY A 122 8.48 12.44 16.52
N SER A 123 8.62 11.40 17.34
CA SER A 123 9.76 11.30 18.29
C SER A 123 10.78 10.17 18.08
N ASP A 124 10.53 9.19 17.21
CA ASP A 124 11.51 8.12 16.93
C ASP A 124 12.40 8.49 15.72
N PRO A 125 13.74 8.44 15.84
CA PRO A 125 14.63 8.82 14.75
C PRO A 125 14.56 7.79 13.62
N GLY A 126 13.79 8.10 12.57
CA GLY A 126 13.75 7.33 11.32
C GLY A 126 12.36 6.92 10.83
N VAL A 127 11.32 7.01 11.67
CA VAL A 127 9.93 6.80 11.22
C VAL A 127 9.47 8.04 10.46
N THR A 128 9.16 7.89 9.18
CA THR A 128 8.58 8.97 8.37
C THR A 128 7.08 8.76 8.28
N SER A 129 6.31 9.78 8.62
CA SER A 129 4.86 9.76 8.46
C SER A 129 4.49 10.82 7.43
N SER A 130 3.64 10.41 6.49
CA SER A 130 3.14 11.26 5.44
C SER A 130 1.63 11.35 5.61
N PHE A 131 1.16 12.55 5.94
CA PHE A 131 -0.26 12.84 6.05
C PHE A 131 -0.69 13.71 4.88
N ASN A 132 -1.89 13.46 4.38
CA ASN A 132 -2.54 14.32 3.40
C ASN A 132 -2.97 15.69 4.00
N GLN A 133 -2.71 15.93 5.29
CA GLN A 133 -2.90 17.23 5.92
C GLN A 133 -1.86 17.41 7.03
N GLU A 134 -0.91 18.34 6.86
CA GLU A 134 -0.15 18.89 7.98
C GLU A 134 -1.14 19.44 9.01
N ILE A 135 -0.86 19.17 10.28
CA ILE A 135 -1.60 19.58 11.48
C ILE A 135 -2.06 21.04 11.33
N ALA A 136 -3.28 21.23 10.82
CA ALA A 136 -3.97 22.50 10.77
C ALA A 136 -4.94 22.51 11.94
N THR A 137 -4.55 23.20 13.00
CA THR A 137 -5.47 23.66 14.04
C THR A 137 -6.50 24.57 13.36
N ALA A 138 -7.71 24.05 13.06
CA ALA A 138 -8.98 24.79 12.84
C ALA A 138 -9.87 24.35 11.66
N PHE A 139 -9.79 23.13 11.11
CA PHE A 139 -10.84 22.65 10.20
C PHE A 139 -11.34 21.26 10.55
N ALA A 140 -12.61 21.20 10.98
CA ALA A 140 -13.47 20.04 11.14
C ALA A 140 -13.74 19.35 9.80
N ASN A 141 -12.67 18.88 9.15
CA ASN A 141 -12.80 18.06 7.96
C ASN A 141 -13.27 16.68 8.42
N THR A 142 -14.54 16.39 8.19
CA THR A 142 -15.22 15.13 8.54
C THR A 142 -14.72 13.91 7.76
N TYR A 143 -13.66 14.03 6.95
CA TYR A 143 -13.05 12.93 6.21
C TYR A 143 -11.56 13.15 5.94
N GLN A 144 -10.71 12.21 6.35
CA GLN A 144 -9.28 12.13 6.05
C GLN A 144 -9.02 10.95 5.11
N GLY A 145 -8.96 11.24 3.82
CA GLY A 145 -8.91 10.22 2.76
C GLY A 145 -7.89 9.11 3.02
N TRP A 146 -6.67 9.45 3.45
CA TRP A 146 -5.63 8.45 3.72
C TRP A 146 -4.49 8.94 4.62
N SER A 147 -3.77 7.97 5.21
CA SER A 147 -2.54 8.16 5.99
C SER A 147 -1.50 7.10 5.60
N LEU A 148 -0.23 7.49 5.48
CA LEU A 148 0.89 6.58 5.23
C LEU A 148 1.93 6.69 6.35
N ILE A 149 2.30 5.54 6.90
CA ILE A 149 3.39 5.41 7.85
C ILE A 149 4.46 4.53 7.20
N GLU A 150 5.69 5.03 7.14
CA GLU A 150 6.83 4.27 6.66
C GLU A 150 7.86 4.09 7.77
N PHE A 151 8.36 2.86 7.88
CA PHE A 151 9.38 2.46 8.83
C PHE A 151 10.72 2.34 8.08
N PRO A 152 11.83 2.73 8.70
CA PRO A 152 13.14 2.44 8.13
C PRO A 152 13.34 0.93 8.11
N GLU A 153 14.05 0.42 7.09
CA GLU A 153 14.49 -0.98 7.08
C GLU A 153 15.52 -1.16 8.20
N ILE A 154 15.06 -1.67 9.34
CA ILE A 154 15.90 -2.00 10.49
C ILE A 154 15.63 -3.44 10.93
N SER A 155 16.55 -3.97 11.77
CA SER A 155 16.63 -5.34 12.33
C SER A 155 15.27 -6.02 12.65
N PRO A 156 15.20 -7.36 12.81
CA PRO A 156 13.93 -8.09 12.85
C PRO A 156 13.13 -7.74 14.11
N PHE A 157 12.13 -6.88 13.94
CA PHE A 157 11.25 -6.44 15.01
C PHE A 157 9.80 -6.47 14.53
N SER A 158 8.86 -6.65 15.45
CA SER A 158 7.43 -6.62 15.15
C SER A 158 6.92 -5.19 15.06
N ILE A 159 6.04 -4.93 14.08
CA ILE A 159 5.32 -3.67 13.94
C ILE A 159 3.95 -3.82 14.61
N VAL A 160 3.63 -2.99 15.59
CA VAL A 160 2.31 -3.01 16.22
C VAL A 160 1.54 -1.75 15.82
N LEU A 161 0.29 -1.91 15.37
CA LEU A 161 -0.61 -0.79 15.05
C LEU A 161 -1.71 -0.69 16.12
N SER A 162 -1.53 0.15 17.12
CA SER A 162 -2.59 0.38 18.11
C SER A 162 -3.45 1.57 17.69
N ILE A 163 -4.77 1.34 17.54
CA ILE A 163 -5.75 2.40 17.29
C ILE A 163 -6.47 2.66 18.61
N TYR A 164 -6.08 3.73 19.28
CA TYR A 164 -6.69 4.13 20.54
C TYR A 164 -7.83 5.11 20.30
N ILE A 165 -9.01 4.84 20.86
CA ILE A 165 -10.20 5.69 20.73
C ILE A 165 -10.70 6.03 22.15
N LYS A 166 -10.56 7.29 22.57
CA LYS A 166 -10.97 7.72 23.92
C LYS A 166 -12.47 7.92 24.08
N GLU A 167 -13.17 8.32 23.01
CA GLU A 167 -14.61 8.65 23.06
C GLU A 167 -15.38 7.90 21.96
N PHE A 168 -16.61 7.49 22.27
CA PHE A 168 -17.47 6.77 21.32
C PHE A 168 -17.76 7.63 20.07
N MET A 169 -17.46 7.08 18.90
CA MET A 169 -17.67 7.74 17.61
C MET A 169 -18.64 6.91 16.76
N PRO A 170 -19.92 7.33 16.64
CA PRO A 170 -20.90 6.60 15.84
C PRO A 170 -20.54 6.53 14.36
N ASP A 171 -19.70 7.46 13.89
CA ASP A 171 -19.37 7.61 12.47
C ASP A 171 -17.89 7.35 12.16
N LEU A 172 -17.14 6.65 13.00
CA LEU A 172 -15.75 6.31 12.67
C LEU A 172 -15.69 5.38 11.45
N GLN A 173 -14.92 5.77 10.44
CA GLN A 173 -14.72 5.06 9.19
C GLN A 173 -13.24 4.71 9.02
N LEU A 174 -12.98 3.43 8.75
CA LEU A 174 -11.71 2.89 8.27
C LEU A 174 -12.06 1.85 7.22
N ASN A 175 -11.80 2.17 5.96
CA ASN A 175 -12.23 1.35 4.83
C ASN A 175 -11.20 0.31 4.41
N ALA A 176 -9.90 0.61 4.48
CA ALA A 176 -8.88 -0.42 4.38
C ALA A 176 -7.62 -0.07 5.17
N ILE A 177 -6.89 -1.12 5.52
CA ILE A 177 -5.51 -1.08 5.97
C ILE A 177 -4.72 -1.78 4.88
N VAL A 178 -3.55 -1.27 4.49
CA VAL A 178 -2.61 -1.92 3.57
C VAL A 178 -1.29 -2.04 4.30
N VAL A 179 -0.73 -3.25 4.38
CA VAL A 179 0.54 -3.49 5.07
C VAL A 179 1.47 -4.23 4.14
N GLY A 180 2.70 -3.77 4.02
CA GLY A 180 3.68 -4.48 3.22
C GLY A 180 4.98 -3.75 3.01
N LYS A 181 5.61 -4.02 1.86
CA LYS A 181 6.93 -3.49 1.50
C LYS A 181 6.81 -2.42 0.41
N SER A 182 7.48 -1.30 0.62
CA SER A 182 7.67 -0.25 -0.36
C SER A 182 8.96 -0.49 -1.14
N TYR A 183 8.94 -0.18 -2.43
CA TYR A 183 10.10 -0.23 -3.32
C TYR A 183 10.17 1.07 -4.11
N THR A 184 11.32 1.71 -4.11
CA THR A 184 11.55 2.95 -4.85
C THR A 184 12.52 2.65 -5.98
N MET A 185 12.20 3.07 -7.21
CA MET A 185 13.14 2.92 -8.32
C MET A 185 14.41 3.76 -8.04
N GLU A 186 15.57 3.31 -8.51
CA GLU A 186 16.80 4.10 -8.35
C GLU A 186 16.80 5.38 -9.19
N ASN A 187 16.19 5.29 -10.37
CA ASN A 187 16.21 6.35 -11.37
C ASN A 187 14.78 6.68 -11.80
N ALA A 188 14.63 7.89 -12.33
CA ALA A 188 13.39 8.28 -12.98
C ALA A 188 13.14 7.46 -14.26
N ALA A 189 11.87 7.35 -14.64
CA ALA A 189 11.53 6.73 -15.91
C ALA A 189 12.11 7.52 -17.10
N ASN A 190 12.34 6.83 -18.21
CA ASN A 190 12.85 7.43 -19.45
C ASN A 190 11.91 8.53 -19.95
N LEU A 191 12.47 9.51 -20.66
CA LEU A 191 11.74 10.69 -21.18
C LEU A 191 10.55 10.33 -22.09
N SER A 192 10.57 9.16 -22.73
CA SER A 192 9.50 8.65 -23.60
C SER A 192 8.30 8.07 -22.85
N LEU A 193 8.14 8.40 -21.57
CA LEU A 193 7.01 7.96 -20.77
C LEU A 193 5.69 8.52 -21.32
N SER A 194 4.69 7.65 -21.44
CA SER A 194 3.34 8.06 -21.82
C SER A 194 2.36 7.76 -20.70
N MET A 195 1.60 8.77 -20.31
CA MET A 195 0.41 8.62 -19.48
C MET A 195 -0.82 8.85 -20.35
N SER A 196 -1.77 7.91 -20.31
CA SER A 196 -3.05 8.03 -21.00
C SER A 196 -4.22 7.87 -20.03
N ARG A 197 -5.40 8.33 -20.45
CA ARG A 197 -6.67 8.07 -19.76
C ARG A 197 -7.56 7.22 -20.64
N GLU A 198 -7.89 6.04 -20.16
CA GLU A 198 -8.79 5.12 -20.85
C GLU A 198 -10.19 5.22 -20.24
N TYR A 199 -11.20 5.42 -21.09
CA TYR A 199 -12.59 5.28 -20.70
C TYR A 199 -13.02 3.86 -21.04
N GLY A 200 -13.69 3.17 -20.10
CA GLY A 200 -14.03 1.76 -20.29
C GLY A 200 -14.88 1.57 -21.53
N GLY A 201 -14.66 0.45 -22.22
CA GLY A 201 -15.12 0.19 -23.58
C GLY A 201 -16.53 0.69 -23.85
N ILE A 202 -16.60 1.83 -24.54
CA ILE A 202 -17.86 2.47 -24.92
C ILE A 202 -18.50 1.57 -25.99
N LYS A 203 -19.65 1.00 -25.66
CA LYS A 203 -20.44 0.22 -26.62
C LYS A 203 -21.52 1.11 -27.20
N GLU A 204 -21.43 1.39 -28.48
CA GLU A 204 -22.44 2.14 -29.20
C GLU A 204 -23.34 1.18 -29.99
N THR A 205 -24.65 1.40 -29.90
CA THR A 205 -25.65 0.64 -30.65
C THR A 205 -26.59 1.64 -31.32
N THR A 206 -26.72 1.59 -32.63
CA THR A 206 -27.65 2.46 -33.37
C THR A 206 -29.01 1.78 -33.50
N SER A 207 -30.08 2.50 -33.16
CA SER A 207 -31.46 2.05 -33.30
C SER A 207 -31.86 1.98 -34.78
N TYR A 208 -32.92 1.24 -35.08
CA TYR A 208 -33.49 1.18 -36.44
C TYR A 208 -33.94 2.56 -36.97
N ASN A 209 -34.29 3.50 -36.06
CA ASN A 209 -34.67 4.87 -36.41
C ASN A 209 -33.48 5.85 -36.46
N GLY A 210 -32.24 5.35 -36.39
CA GLY A 210 -31.02 6.16 -36.47
C GLY A 210 -30.58 6.83 -35.16
N SER A 211 -31.16 6.47 -34.01
CA SER A 211 -30.74 6.99 -32.69
C SER A 211 -29.54 6.20 -32.16
N THR A 212 -28.49 6.86 -31.68
CA THR A 212 -27.34 6.17 -31.06
C THR A 212 -27.55 6.00 -29.56
N PHE A 213 -27.47 4.76 -29.07
CA PHE A 213 -27.39 4.42 -27.67
C PHE A 213 -25.94 4.13 -27.31
N THR A 214 -25.41 4.88 -26.34
CA THR A 214 -24.04 4.72 -25.85
C THR A 214 -24.07 4.13 -24.45
N ASN A 215 -23.48 2.95 -24.27
CA ASN A 215 -23.27 2.35 -22.96
C ASN A 215 -21.79 2.47 -22.59
N GLN A 216 -21.52 3.27 -21.57
CA GLN A 216 -20.18 3.43 -21.02
C GLN A 216 -20.05 2.55 -19.79
N MET A 217 -19.22 1.50 -19.89
CA MET A 217 -18.84 0.73 -18.72
C MET A 217 -17.68 1.45 -18.03
N ASN A 218 -17.78 1.61 -16.70
CA ASN A 218 -16.71 2.13 -15.83
C ASN A 218 -16.17 3.51 -16.25
N SER A 219 -16.93 4.56 -15.92
CA SER A 219 -16.60 5.96 -16.24
C SER A 219 -15.66 6.63 -15.23
N SER A 220 -15.57 6.09 -14.02
CA SER A 220 -14.82 6.66 -12.90
C SER A 220 -14.19 5.57 -12.04
N VAL A 221 -13.23 5.97 -11.22
CA VAL A 221 -12.67 5.09 -10.20
C VAL A 221 -13.73 4.66 -9.17
N PRO A 222 -13.59 3.49 -8.55
CA PRO A 222 -14.46 3.04 -7.48
C PRO A 222 -14.40 3.98 -6.29
N LYS A 223 -15.56 4.14 -5.66
CA LYS A 223 -15.67 4.86 -4.40
C LYS A 223 -15.40 3.91 -3.24
N TRP A 224 -14.78 4.46 -2.21
CA TRP A 224 -14.47 3.83 -0.93
C TRP A 224 -15.39 4.47 0.10
N GLY A 225 -16.63 4.00 0.13
CA GLY A 225 -17.73 4.73 0.78
C GLY A 225 -18.28 5.82 -0.14
N GLU A 226 -18.24 7.09 0.30
CA GLU A 226 -18.85 8.21 -0.44
C GLU A 226 -17.88 8.92 -1.41
N LEU A 227 -16.58 8.70 -1.20
CA LEU A 227 -15.46 9.40 -1.85
C LEU A 227 -14.52 8.40 -2.53
N GLY A 228 -13.70 8.85 -3.50
CA GLY A 228 -12.58 8.05 -4.00
C GLY A 228 -11.52 7.81 -2.91
N ALA A 229 -10.68 6.79 -3.09
CA ALA A 229 -9.65 6.39 -2.11
C ALA A 229 -8.73 7.55 -1.65
N TRP A 230 -8.50 8.50 -2.56
CA TRP A 230 -7.58 9.63 -2.36
C TRP A 230 -8.30 10.96 -2.16
N GLU A 231 -9.63 10.97 -2.18
CA GLU A 231 -10.39 12.22 -2.17
C GLU A 231 -10.65 12.70 -0.74
N LEU A 232 -10.50 14.01 -0.56
CA LEU A 232 -10.91 14.70 0.65
C LEU A 232 -12.29 15.32 0.40
N GLY A 233 -13.17 15.23 1.39
CA GLY A 233 -14.52 15.75 1.26
C GLY A 233 -15.09 16.15 2.60
N THR A 234 -16.05 17.07 2.51
CA THR A 234 -16.97 17.48 3.57
C THR A 234 -18.37 17.12 3.11
N PRO A 235 -19.37 16.98 4.02
CA PRO A 235 -20.76 16.69 3.65
C PRO A 235 -21.31 17.53 2.49
N ASN A 236 -20.91 18.81 2.41
CA ASN A 236 -21.34 19.73 1.36
C ASN A 236 -20.62 19.52 0.01
N THR A 237 -19.48 18.85 -0.02
CA THR A 237 -18.67 18.63 -1.23
C THR A 237 -18.79 17.22 -1.81
N ILE A 238 -19.28 16.25 -1.04
CA ILE A 238 -19.49 14.85 -1.47
C ILE A 238 -20.34 14.76 -2.75
N ALA A 239 -21.34 15.63 -2.91
CA ALA A 239 -22.16 15.68 -4.12
C ALA A 239 -21.33 16.02 -5.37
N TYR A 240 -20.37 16.94 -5.25
CA TYR A 240 -19.49 17.35 -6.35
C TYR A 240 -18.37 16.34 -6.63
N GLN A 241 -18.03 15.48 -5.66
CA GLN A 241 -17.02 14.44 -5.84
C GLN A 241 -17.48 13.34 -6.83
N LYS A 242 -18.78 13.26 -7.15
CA LYS A 242 -19.25 12.44 -8.29
C LYS A 242 -18.73 12.94 -9.65
N LEU A 243 -18.28 14.19 -9.73
CA LEU A 243 -17.70 14.79 -10.92
C LEU A 243 -16.17 14.70 -10.94
N ALA A 244 -15.56 14.19 -9.86
CA ALA A 244 -14.12 14.03 -9.76
C ALA A 244 -13.64 12.83 -10.60
N LYS A 245 -12.41 12.95 -11.11
CA LYS A 245 -11.61 11.92 -11.79
C LYS A 245 -12.40 10.99 -12.72
N SER A 246 -12.39 11.31 -14.00
CA SER A 246 -12.98 10.49 -15.07
C SER A 246 -11.91 9.70 -15.84
N GLY A 247 -12.27 8.46 -16.20
CA GLY A 247 -11.38 7.52 -16.88
C GLY A 247 -10.33 6.89 -15.94
N ARG A 248 -9.65 5.86 -16.45
CA ARG A 248 -8.57 5.13 -15.81
C ARG A 248 -7.23 5.65 -16.29
N ARG A 249 -6.32 5.93 -15.35
CA ARG A 249 -4.94 6.27 -15.70
C ARG A 249 -4.17 5.02 -16.10
N VAL A 250 -3.38 5.15 -17.16
CA VAL A 250 -2.47 4.11 -17.66
C VAL A 250 -1.12 4.74 -17.90
N TRP A 251 -0.08 4.14 -17.32
CA TRP A 251 1.30 4.58 -17.45
C TRP A 251 2.09 3.50 -18.17
N SER A 252 2.70 3.85 -19.29
CA SER A 252 3.71 3.00 -19.94
C SER A 252 5.08 3.50 -19.51
N LEU A 253 5.72 2.74 -18.63
CA LEU A 253 6.99 3.06 -18.03
C LEU A 253 8.11 2.31 -18.77
N SER A 254 9.25 2.96 -18.90
CA SER A 254 10.47 2.29 -19.36
C SER A 254 11.66 2.87 -18.61
N PHE A 255 12.56 2.01 -18.17
CA PHE A 255 13.77 2.39 -17.44
C PHE A 255 14.95 1.75 -18.14
N SER A 256 15.93 2.56 -18.53
CA SER A 256 17.14 2.08 -19.18
C SER A 256 18.32 2.07 -18.22
N PHE A 257 19.30 1.21 -18.51
CA PHE A 257 20.57 1.12 -17.79
C PHE A 257 20.44 0.82 -16.29
N MET A 258 19.40 0.07 -15.88
CA MET A 258 19.26 -0.36 -14.50
C MET A 258 20.33 -1.39 -14.16
N ASP A 259 20.94 -1.28 -12.99
CA ASP A 259 21.89 -2.28 -12.49
C ASP A 259 21.17 -3.62 -12.29
N GLN A 260 21.84 -4.71 -12.68
CA GLN A 260 21.36 -6.08 -12.52
C GLN A 260 20.89 -6.37 -11.09
N LYS A 261 21.61 -5.89 -10.06
CA LYS A 261 21.27 -6.14 -8.65
C LYS A 261 19.95 -5.50 -8.20
N ASN A 262 19.52 -4.44 -8.89
CA ASN A 262 18.31 -3.71 -8.55
C ASN A 262 17.10 -4.24 -9.30
N LEU A 263 17.31 -4.85 -10.48
CA LEU A 263 16.25 -5.52 -11.21
C LEU A 263 16.02 -6.93 -10.69
N TRP A 264 17.10 -7.70 -10.62
CA TRP A 264 17.10 -9.12 -10.28
C TRP A 264 17.72 -9.31 -8.91
N GLY A 265 17.13 -10.20 -8.15
CA GLY A 265 17.72 -10.62 -6.89
C GLY A 265 18.89 -11.59 -7.09
N SER A 266 19.91 -11.45 -6.25
CA SER A 266 21.05 -12.34 -6.09
C SER A 266 20.62 -13.81 -5.91
N ASN A 267 19.49 -14.03 -5.22
CA ASN A 267 18.96 -15.35 -4.97
C ASN A 267 17.43 -15.41 -5.12
N GLN A 268 16.99 -16.08 -6.19
CA GLN A 268 15.56 -16.29 -6.48
C GLN A 268 14.96 -17.48 -5.72
N HIS A 269 15.71 -18.13 -4.84
CA HIS A 269 15.22 -19.21 -3.98
C HIS A 269 14.84 -18.68 -2.60
N LEU A 270 14.10 -19.51 -1.83
CA LEU A 270 13.77 -19.24 -0.42
C LEU A 270 14.94 -19.57 0.52
N GLY A 271 15.72 -20.60 0.17
CA GLY A 271 16.89 -21.01 0.95
C GLY A 271 18.06 -20.07 0.68
N THR A 272 18.83 -19.75 1.73
CA THR A 272 20.05 -18.94 1.63
C THR A 272 21.31 -19.79 1.42
N SER A 273 21.23 -21.11 1.60
CA SER A 273 22.39 -21.99 1.45
C SER A 273 22.75 -22.18 -0.02
N GLU A 274 24.00 -21.90 -0.36
CA GLU A 274 24.55 -22.17 -1.68
C GLU A 274 24.68 -23.70 -1.87
N TRP A 275 23.98 -24.25 -2.87
CA TRP A 275 24.19 -25.65 -3.28
C TRP A 275 25.39 -25.72 -4.23
N GLY A 276 26.58 -25.57 -3.64
CA GLY A 276 27.88 -25.94 -4.21
C GLY A 276 28.19 -25.42 -5.62
N SER A 277 28.95 -24.32 -5.72
CA SER A 277 30.24 -24.27 -6.44
C SER A 277 30.74 -22.84 -6.48
N GLN A 278 32.02 -22.66 -6.14
CA GLN A 278 32.79 -21.41 -6.11
C GLN A 278 32.92 -20.68 -7.47
N ASP A 279 32.04 -20.94 -8.45
CA ASP A 279 32.21 -20.55 -9.85
C ASP A 279 31.08 -19.66 -10.40
N ALA A 280 30.13 -19.24 -9.57
CA ALA A 280 29.31 -18.10 -9.94
C ALA A 280 30.10 -16.83 -9.59
N THR A 281 30.23 -15.90 -10.55
CA THR A 281 30.60 -14.50 -10.29
C THR A 281 29.52 -13.85 -9.43
N ILE A 282 29.43 -14.28 -8.18
CA ILE A 282 28.56 -13.72 -7.16
C ILE A 282 29.29 -12.46 -6.69
N TYR A 283 28.59 -11.33 -6.68
CA TYR A 283 29.14 -10.12 -6.11
C TYR A 283 29.42 -10.41 -4.64
N GLY A 284 30.67 -10.22 -4.17
CA GLY A 284 31.07 -10.60 -2.81
C GLY A 284 30.23 -9.95 -1.70
N ASP A 285 29.50 -8.89 -2.03
CA ASP A 285 28.55 -8.22 -1.12
C ASP A 285 27.24 -9.01 -0.92
N ASP A 286 26.91 -9.97 -1.77
CA ASP A 286 25.68 -10.76 -1.69
C ASP A 286 25.81 -11.99 -0.78
N LEU A 287 27.04 -12.37 -0.42
CA LEU A 287 27.34 -13.50 0.46
C LEU A 287 27.72 -13.04 1.86
N ASP A 288 27.31 -13.79 2.88
CA ASP A 288 27.80 -13.66 4.25
C ASP A 288 29.19 -14.27 4.42
N ASN A 289 29.75 -14.17 5.63
CA ASN A 289 31.08 -14.69 5.94
C ASN A 289 31.19 -16.22 5.81
N ASP A 290 30.06 -16.93 5.78
CA ASP A 290 29.98 -18.38 5.65
C ASP A 290 29.73 -18.82 4.20
N GLY A 291 29.66 -17.86 3.25
CA GLY A 291 29.40 -18.11 1.84
C GLY A 291 27.93 -18.35 1.50
N ASN A 292 27.00 -18.07 2.41
CA ASN A 292 25.57 -18.15 2.13
C ASN A 292 25.05 -16.82 1.57
N PHE A 293 23.97 -16.86 0.78
CA PHE A 293 23.31 -15.64 0.35
C PHE A 293 22.76 -14.87 1.56
N LYS A 294 23.10 -13.58 1.65
CA LYS A 294 22.54 -12.66 2.66
C LYS A 294 21.03 -12.48 2.50
N TYR A 295 20.56 -12.56 1.26
CA TYR A 295 19.18 -12.30 0.88
C TYR A 295 18.57 -13.49 0.14
N ASN A 296 17.25 -13.56 0.17
CA ASN A 296 16.47 -14.53 -0.58
C ASN A 296 15.28 -13.80 -1.23
N ILE A 297 14.48 -14.50 -2.02
CA ILE A 297 13.35 -13.88 -2.75
C ILE A 297 12.34 -13.17 -1.83
N LEU A 298 12.30 -13.48 -0.53
CA LEU A 298 11.41 -12.81 0.42
C LEU A 298 12.00 -11.49 0.92
N THR A 299 13.29 -11.49 1.27
CA THR A 299 13.98 -10.41 1.99
C THR A 299 14.69 -9.43 1.08
N GLU A 300 14.98 -9.83 -0.16
CA GLU A 300 15.71 -9.04 -1.14
C GLU A 300 14.99 -7.74 -1.54
N ASN A 301 15.77 -6.71 -1.88
CA ASN A 301 15.29 -5.40 -2.28
C ASN A 301 15.53 -5.10 -3.77
N SER A 302 15.16 -6.05 -4.64
CA SER A 302 15.13 -5.85 -6.10
C SER A 302 13.71 -5.63 -6.59
N PHE A 303 13.53 -5.00 -7.76
CA PHE A 303 12.22 -4.79 -8.38
C PHE A 303 11.48 -6.11 -8.57
N PHE A 304 12.17 -7.15 -9.03
CA PHE A 304 11.54 -8.44 -9.22
C PHE A 304 11.06 -9.05 -7.90
N ALA A 305 11.91 -9.10 -6.87
CA ALA A 305 11.55 -9.72 -5.59
C ALA A 305 10.52 -8.90 -4.80
N SER A 306 10.69 -7.58 -4.73
CA SER A 306 9.86 -6.70 -3.91
C SER A 306 8.56 -6.27 -4.60
N VAL A 307 8.54 -6.22 -5.94
CA VAL A 307 7.38 -5.73 -6.69
C VAL A 307 6.74 -6.84 -7.52
N TRP A 308 7.45 -7.37 -8.52
CA TRP A 308 6.83 -8.29 -9.49
C TRP A 308 6.41 -9.63 -8.88
N ASN A 309 7.25 -10.25 -8.07
CA ASN A 309 6.97 -11.51 -7.39
C ASN A 309 5.82 -11.36 -6.37
N LYS A 310 5.89 -10.30 -5.55
CA LYS A 310 4.88 -10.00 -4.53
C LYS A 310 3.54 -9.52 -5.09
N THR A 311 3.50 -9.09 -6.34
CA THR A 311 2.25 -8.82 -7.05
C THR A 311 1.71 -10.03 -7.83
N LEU A 312 2.40 -11.18 -7.77
CA LEU A 312 2.14 -12.35 -8.62
C LEU A 312 2.03 -11.94 -10.10
N GLY A 313 2.99 -11.13 -10.54
CA GLY A 313 2.99 -10.45 -11.84
C GLY A 313 1.83 -9.45 -11.93
N PRO A 314 0.89 -9.61 -12.88
CA PRO A 314 -0.21 -8.66 -13.08
C PRO A 314 -1.43 -8.90 -12.16
N THR A 315 -1.36 -9.87 -11.25
CA THR A 315 -2.56 -10.39 -10.57
C THR A 315 -3.01 -9.51 -9.40
N LEU A 316 -2.09 -9.17 -8.49
CA LEU A 316 -2.41 -8.43 -7.27
C LEU A 316 -2.23 -6.92 -7.46
N LYS A 317 -2.97 -6.17 -6.66
CA LYS A 317 -2.96 -4.71 -6.67
C LYS A 317 -1.84 -4.16 -5.79
N PHE A 318 -1.41 -2.95 -6.09
CA PHE A 318 -0.45 -2.19 -5.29
C PHE A 318 -0.79 -0.69 -5.33
N VAL A 319 -0.25 0.10 -4.40
CA VAL A 319 -0.33 1.56 -4.50
C VAL A 319 0.88 2.09 -5.25
N PHE A 320 0.64 2.90 -6.27
CA PHE A 320 1.64 3.49 -7.13
C PHE A 320 1.74 4.99 -6.90
N PHE A 321 2.96 5.46 -6.63
CA PHE A 321 3.31 6.86 -6.56
C PHE A 321 4.18 7.17 -7.78
N PRO A 322 3.68 7.97 -8.75
CA PRO A 322 4.47 8.34 -9.93
C PRO A 322 5.74 9.13 -9.59
N ASP A 323 5.72 9.82 -8.46
CA ASP A 323 6.83 10.57 -7.90
C ASP A 323 6.83 10.34 -6.38
N LYS A 324 7.93 9.79 -5.85
CA LYS A 324 8.08 9.46 -4.43
C LYS A 324 7.95 10.68 -3.51
N ASP A 325 8.28 11.88 -4.01
CA ASP A 325 8.31 13.10 -3.21
C ASP A 325 7.01 13.90 -3.32
N ASN A 326 6.07 13.48 -4.19
CA ASN A 326 4.82 14.17 -4.44
C ASN A 326 3.64 13.46 -3.77
N LEU A 327 3.31 13.91 -2.56
CA LEU A 327 2.23 13.37 -1.74
C LEU A 327 0.85 13.99 -2.05
N ASN A 328 0.72 14.77 -3.13
CA ASN A 328 -0.57 15.37 -3.46
C ASN A 328 -1.63 14.29 -3.76
N PRO A 329 -2.90 14.47 -3.37
CA PRO A 329 -3.93 13.41 -3.47
C PRO A 329 -4.35 13.03 -4.89
N ASP A 330 -3.93 13.81 -5.88
CA ASP A 330 -4.14 13.51 -7.29
C ASP A 330 -3.05 12.61 -7.89
N GLN A 331 -1.95 12.38 -7.16
CA GLN A 331 -0.84 11.54 -7.60
C GLN A 331 -1.04 10.05 -7.33
N PRO A 332 -1.26 9.60 -6.08
CA PRO A 332 -1.29 8.18 -5.80
C PRO A 332 -2.45 7.49 -6.53
N ALA A 333 -2.23 6.23 -6.85
CA ALA A 333 -3.16 5.39 -7.59
C ALA A 333 -3.12 3.97 -7.06
N ILE A 334 -4.27 3.30 -7.00
CA ILE A 334 -4.30 1.85 -6.78
C ILE A 334 -4.21 1.22 -8.16
N CYS A 335 -3.19 0.42 -8.39
CA CYS A 335 -2.82 -0.06 -9.71
C CYS A 335 -2.61 -1.57 -9.74
N ARG A 336 -2.55 -2.10 -10.95
CA ARG A 336 -2.00 -3.41 -11.28
C ARG A 336 -1.11 -3.30 -12.50
N PHE A 337 -0.23 -4.28 -12.70
CA PHE A 337 0.50 -4.39 -13.96
C PHE A 337 -0.39 -4.96 -15.06
N ARG A 338 -0.09 -4.59 -16.31
CA ARG A 338 -0.48 -5.40 -17.46
C ARG A 338 0.51 -6.57 -17.61
N ASP A 339 0.08 -7.60 -18.31
CA ASP A 339 0.93 -8.76 -18.61
C ASP A 339 1.91 -8.44 -19.76
N ASP A 340 2.77 -7.45 -19.54
CA ASP A 340 3.67 -6.91 -20.56
C ASP A 340 5.08 -6.55 -20.06
N LEU A 341 5.47 -7.01 -18.87
CA LEU A 341 6.83 -6.81 -18.37
C LEU A 341 7.85 -7.41 -19.35
N LYS A 342 8.74 -6.54 -19.83
CA LYS A 342 9.87 -6.92 -20.68
C LYS A 342 11.15 -6.44 -20.03
N ALA A 343 12.14 -7.34 -19.96
CA ALA A 343 13.49 -7.03 -19.50
C ALA A 343 14.48 -7.45 -20.59
N THR A 344 15.29 -6.50 -21.06
CA THR A 344 16.31 -6.73 -22.09
C THR A 344 17.67 -6.30 -21.57
N ARG A 345 18.69 -7.15 -21.70
CA ARG A 345 20.06 -6.79 -21.30
C ARG A 345 20.64 -5.78 -22.29
N SER A 346 21.01 -4.60 -21.82
CA SER A 346 21.61 -3.54 -22.63
C SER A 346 23.15 -3.54 -22.57
N SER A 347 23.73 -4.06 -21.48
CA SER A 347 25.19 -4.17 -21.26
C SER A 347 25.50 -5.35 -20.31
N PRO A 348 26.77 -5.78 -20.10
CA PRO A 348 27.06 -6.90 -19.23
C PRO A 348 26.46 -6.82 -17.81
N SER A 349 26.29 -5.63 -17.23
CA SER A 349 25.71 -5.47 -15.89
C SER A 349 24.45 -4.60 -15.87
N THR A 350 23.91 -4.22 -17.03
CA THR A 350 22.74 -3.32 -17.10
C THR A 350 21.60 -3.89 -17.92
N TRP A 351 20.39 -3.54 -17.50
CA TRP A 351 19.13 -3.99 -18.07
C TRP A 351 18.20 -2.81 -18.35
N ASP A 352 17.41 -2.97 -19.40
CA ASP A 352 16.33 -2.08 -19.74
C ASP A 352 15.01 -2.81 -19.46
N ILE A 353 14.11 -2.16 -18.72
CA ILE A 353 12.77 -2.69 -18.44
C ILE A 353 11.68 -1.83 -19.07
N SER A 354 10.60 -2.47 -19.48
CA SER A 354 9.39 -1.81 -19.95
C SER A 354 8.18 -2.50 -19.33
N VAL A 355 7.27 -1.73 -18.77
CA VAL A 355 6.06 -2.24 -18.10
C VAL A 355 4.92 -1.24 -18.21
N THR A 356 3.70 -1.72 -18.38
CA THR A 356 2.50 -0.89 -18.30
C THR A 356 1.78 -1.10 -16.99
N ILE A 357 1.43 0.01 -16.34
CA ILE A 357 0.65 0.06 -15.11
C ILE A 357 -0.71 0.65 -15.43
N GLU A 358 -1.77 0.06 -14.92
CA GLU A 358 -3.13 0.60 -15.03
C GLU A 358 -3.79 0.74 -13.67
N GLU A 359 -4.49 1.85 -13.47
CA GLU A 359 -5.29 2.10 -12.27
C GLU A 359 -6.49 1.14 -12.22
N VAL A 360 -6.80 0.61 -11.04
CA VAL A 360 -7.81 -0.44 -10.88
C VAL A 360 -9.19 0.17 -10.63
N TRP A 361 -10.21 -0.46 -11.24
CA TRP A 361 -11.62 -0.24 -10.94
C TRP A 361 -12.23 -1.39 -10.13
#